data_AF-A0A930DCT1-F1
#
_entry.id   AF-A0A930DCT1-F1
#
_cell.length_a   1.000
_cell.length_b   1.000
_cell.length_c   1.000
_cell.angle_alpha   90.00
_cell.angle_beta   90.00
_cell.angle_gamma   90.00
#
_symmetry.space_group_name_H-M   'P 1'
#
loop_
_entity.id
_entity.type
_entity.pdbx_description
1 polymer ?
#
loop_
_entity_poly.entity_id
_entity_poly.type
_entity_poly.pdbx_seq_one_letter_code
_entity_poly.pdbx_strand_id
1 'polypeptide(L)'
;MQEKDITQKMLERHNDVFSDIVNVLLFGGKKVVEEESLFDATTDSILKIEERVRFQERDVAKYWKDSQINIALLGIENQTNPDKFMPLRVMGYDGLEYTRQVRKECNGESKYPVITLVLYLGYDKKWTYPKNLFGILDIDEELKPYVNDYKINLFEIAYLDREII
;
A
#
# COMPACT_ATOMS: atom_id res chain seq x y z
N MET A 1 13.99 1.54 -17.67
CA MET A 1 13.24 0.99 -16.53
C MET A 1 13.09 2.04 -15.42
N GLN A 2 14.18 2.73 -15.05
CA GLN A 2 14.17 3.79 -14.03
C GLN A 2 13.32 5.03 -14.39
N GLU A 3 13.33 5.51 -15.63
CA GLU A 3 12.49 6.66 -16.04
C GLU A 3 10.98 6.36 -15.95
N LYS A 4 10.54 5.15 -16.33
CA LYS A 4 9.12 4.76 -16.26
C LYS A 4 8.62 4.73 -14.82
N ASP A 5 9.44 4.21 -13.91
CA ASP A 5 9.17 4.16 -12.47
C ASP A 5 9.05 5.59 -11.89
N ILE A 6 9.90 6.52 -12.33
CA ILE A 6 9.85 7.93 -11.93
C ILE A 6 8.56 8.61 -12.45
N THR A 7 8.18 8.38 -13.71
CA THR A 7 6.97 8.99 -14.28
C THR A 7 5.69 8.48 -13.62
N GLN A 8 5.60 7.18 -13.30
CA GLN A 8 4.45 6.58 -12.63
C GLN A 8 4.23 7.18 -11.25
N LYS A 9 5.30 7.24 -10.44
CA LYS A 9 5.25 7.88 -9.12
C LYS A 9 4.87 9.34 -9.19
N MET A 10 5.32 10.07 -10.22
CA MET A 10 4.92 11.47 -10.41
C MET A 10 3.43 11.59 -10.74
N LEU A 11 2.88 10.71 -11.58
CA LEU A 11 1.46 10.72 -11.92
C LEU A 11 0.58 10.42 -10.71
N GLU A 12 0.90 9.36 -9.96
CA GLU A 12 0.15 8.93 -8.78
C GLU A 12 0.22 9.92 -7.61
N ARG A 13 1.17 10.87 -7.62
CA ARG A 13 1.21 11.97 -6.65
C ARG A 13 0.10 12.98 -6.88
N HIS A 14 -0.48 13.07 -8.07
CA HIS A 14 -1.63 13.94 -8.29
C HIS A 14 -2.89 13.33 -7.68
N ASN A 15 -3.65 14.14 -6.94
CA ASN A 15 -4.80 13.65 -6.16
C ASN A 15 -5.94 13.11 -7.05
N ASP A 16 -6.15 13.72 -8.22
CA ASP A 16 -7.11 13.26 -9.24
C ASP A 16 -6.78 11.83 -9.67
N VAL A 17 -5.55 11.60 -10.13
CA VAL A 17 -5.06 10.28 -10.57
C VAL A 17 -5.12 9.27 -9.42
N PHE A 18 -4.69 9.65 -8.23
CA PHE A 18 -4.73 8.77 -7.06
C PHE A 18 -6.16 8.37 -6.69
N SER A 19 -7.08 9.34 -6.66
CA SER A 19 -8.48 9.10 -6.33
C SER A 19 -9.15 8.18 -7.35
N ASP A 20 -8.85 8.34 -8.65
CA ASP A 20 -9.37 7.47 -9.71
C ASP A 20 -8.89 6.03 -9.54
N ILE A 21 -7.59 5.82 -9.29
CA ILE A 21 -7.03 4.49 -9.02
C ILE A 21 -7.76 3.85 -7.83
N VAL A 22 -7.93 4.57 -6.73
CA VAL A 22 -8.59 4.04 -5.54
C VAL A 22 -10.07 3.75 -5.78
N ASN A 23 -10.80 4.65 -6.45
CA ASN A 23 -12.20 4.49 -6.79
C ASN A 23 -12.45 3.29 -7.70
N VAL A 24 -11.58 3.08 -8.70
CA VAL A 24 -11.63 1.91 -9.57
C VAL A 24 -11.36 0.63 -8.78
N LEU A 25 -10.22 0.56 -8.07
CA LEU A 25 -9.75 -0.70 -7.47
C LEU A 25 -10.50 -1.11 -6.21
N LEU A 26 -10.94 -0.16 -5.37
CA LEU A 26 -11.61 -0.45 -4.10
C LEU A 26 -13.13 -0.30 -4.17
N PHE A 27 -13.65 0.56 -5.06
CA PHE A 27 -15.06 0.93 -5.10
C PHE A 27 -15.74 0.61 -6.43
N GLY A 28 -15.08 -0.13 -7.32
CA GLY A 28 -15.65 -0.58 -8.59
C GLY A 28 -16.05 0.58 -9.51
N GLY A 29 -15.22 1.63 -9.55
CA GLY A 29 -15.43 2.82 -10.38
C GLY A 29 -16.42 3.83 -9.80
N LYS A 30 -17.02 3.57 -8.63
CA LYS A 30 -17.85 4.55 -7.94
C LYS A 30 -16.96 5.66 -7.37
N LYS A 31 -17.33 6.92 -7.66
CA LYS A 31 -16.66 8.09 -7.11
C LYS A 31 -17.00 8.24 -5.62
N VAL A 32 -16.13 7.68 -4.77
CA VAL A 32 -16.27 7.68 -3.30
C VAL A 32 -15.19 8.53 -2.65
N VAL A 33 -13.96 8.45 -3.17
CA VAL A 33 -12.84 9.28 -2.77
C VAL A 33 -12.78 10.49 -3.69
N GLU A 34 -12.93 11.68 -3.11
CA GLU A 34 -12.81 12.96 -3.82
C GLU A 34 -11.36 13.47 -3.71
N GLU A 35 -10.85 14.08 -4.77
CA GLU A 35 -9.45 14.54 -4.84
C GLU A 35 -9.09 15.56 -3.75
N GLU A 36 -10.05 16.38 -3.34
CA GLU A 36 -9.88 17.42 -2.32
C GLU A 36 -9.84 16.85 -0.89
N SER A 37 -10.26 15.58 -0.73
CA SER A 37 -10.21 14.87 0.55
C SER A 37 -8.85 14.20 0.82
N LEU A 38 -7.93 14.25 -0.15
CA LEU A 38 -6.63 13.60 -0.10
C LEU A 38 -5.50 14.58 0.27
N PHE A 39 -4.64 14.15 1.19
CA PHE A 39 -3.46 14.92 1.64
C PHE A 39 -2.22 14.04 1.59
N ASP A 40 -1.08 14.60 1.19
CA ASP A 40 0.17 13.85 1.15
C ASP A 40 0.59 13.41 2.57
N ALA A 41 0.91 12.12 2.70
CA ALA A 41 1.60 11.64 3.88
C ALA A 41 3.09 11.97 3.74
N THR A 42 3.65 12.77 4.65
CA THR A 42 5.08 13.08 4.64
C THR A 42 5.90 11.81 4.86
N THR A 43 6.55 11.35 3.79
CA THR A 43 7.42 10.16 3.77
C THR A 43 8.69 10.34 4.62
N ASP A 44 9.05 11.59 4.94
CA ASP A 44 10.30 11.98 5.60
C ASP A 44 10.42 11.56 7.08
N SER A 45 9.30 11.31 7.78
CA SER A 45 9.33 11.01 9.22
C SER A 45 9.83 9.61 9.57
N ILE A 46 9.88 8.72 8.57
CA ILE A 46 10.39 7.35 8.67
C ILE A 46 11.92 7.35 8.86
N LEU A 47 12.61 8.38 8.37
CA LEU A 47 14.08 8.45 8.30
C LEU A 47 14.80 8.62 9.65
N LYS A 48 14.07 8.91 10.74
CA LYS A 48 14.63 9.25 12.07
C LYS A 48 14.29 8.24 13.17
N ILE A 49 14.11 6.97 12.84
CA ILE A 49 13.95 5.91 13.86
C ILE A 49 15.14 4.96 13.73
N GLU A 50 16.25 5.39 14.34
CA GLU A 50 17.47 4.60 14.56
C GLU A 50 18.24 4.21 13.28
N GLU A 51 19.57 4.33 13.34
CA GLU A 51 20.55 4.25 12.23
C GLU A 51 20.55 2.96 11.38
N ARG A 52 19.59 2.04 11.52
CA ARG A 52 19.68 0.69 10.96
C ARG A 52 18.48 0.10 10.24
N VAL A 53 17.40 0.84 9.96
CA VAL A 53 16.32 0.28 9.13
C VAL A 53 15.97 1.16 7.94
N ARG A 54 16.67 0.93 6.82
CA ARG A 54 16.27 1.42 5.50
C ARG A 54 15.16 0.51 4.95
N PHE A 55 13.93 0.67 5.44
CA PHE A 55 12.79 0.33 4.61
C PHE A 55 12.77 1.36 3.46
N GLN A 56 12.74 0.91 2.21
CA GLN A 56 12.56 1.80 1.06
C GLN A 56 11.32 2.68 1.30
N GLU A 57 11.38 3.94 0.89
CA GLU A 57 10.20 4.80 0.94
C GLU A 57 9.07 4.16 0.11
N ARG A 58 7.84 4.25 0.63
CA ARG A 58 6.66 3.91 -0.18
C ARG A 58 6.64 4.77 -1.43
N ASP A 59 6.17 4.22 -2.54
CA ASP A 59 6.15 4.96 -3.81
C ASP A 59 5.25 6.20 -3.71
N VAL A 60 4.00 6.01 -3.25
CA VAL A 60 3.05 7.11 -2.93
C VAL A 60 2.20 6.75 -1.72
N ALA A 61 1.95 7.71 -0.84
CA ALA A 61 1.03 7.55 0.28
C ALA A 61 0.24 8.83 0.57
N LYS A 62 -1.08 8.70 0.81
CA LYS A 62 -1.98 9.82 1.08
C LYS A 62 -2.96 9.51 2.23
N TYR A 63 -3.22 10.51 3.08
CA TYR A 63 -4.34 10.46 4.00
C TYR A 63 -5.63 10.76 3.24
N TRP A 64 -6.64 9.94 3.46
CA TRP A 64 -8.00 10.16 3.02
C TRP A 64 -8.84 10.61 4.22
N LYS A 65 -9.20 11.89 4.24
CA LYS A 65 -10.09 12.49 5.24
C LYS A 65 -11.56 12.32 4.81
N ASP A 66 -12.46 12.37 5.78
CA ASP A 66 -13.91 12.25 5.56
C ASP A 66 -14.31 10.91 4.92
N SER A 67 -13.47 9.89 5.16
CA SER A 67 -13.83 8.50 4.88
C SER A 67 -14.94 8.04 5.81
N GLN A 68 -15.54 6.88 5.53
CA GLN A 68 -16.58 6.28 6.39
C GLN A 68 -16.14 6.06 7.86
N ILE A 69 -14.84 6.19 8.13
CA ILE A 69 -14.18 6.00 9.42
C ILE A 69 -13.28 7.20 9.79
N ASN A 70 -13.64 8.39 9.29
CA ASN A 70 -12.99 9.70 9.49
C ASN A 70 -11.64 9.89 8.77
N ILE A 71 -10.67 8.96 8.91
CA ILE A 71 -9.35 9.05 8.26
C ILE A 71 -8.86 7.63 7.87
N ALA A 72 -8.15 7.49 6.75
CA ALA A 72 -7.38 6.28 6.38
C ALA A 72 -6.04 6.69 5.72
N LEU A 73 -4.98 5.87 5.86
CA LEU A 73 -3.77 6.02 5.04
C LEU A 73 -3.82 5.05 3.86
N LEU A 74 -3.74 5.58 2.64
CA LEU A 74 -3.70 4.82 1.41
C LEU A 74 -2.28 4.84 0.83
N GLY A 75 -1.68 3.67 0.64
CA GLY A 75 -0.38 3.52 -0.01
C GLY A 75 -0.48 2.84 -1.37
N ILE A 76 0.34 3.26 -2.31
CA ILE A 76 0.53 2.62 -3.61
C ILE A 76 1.99 2.16 -3.71
N GLU A 77 2.19 0.93 -4.15
CA GLU A 77 3.50 0.35 -4.47
C GLU A 77 3.49 -0.19 -5.89
N ASN A 78 4.36 0.32 -6.75
CA ASN A 78 4.50 -0.12 -8.13
C ASN A 78 5.50 -1.26 -8.24
N GLN A 79 5.13 -2.30 -8.99
CA GLN A 79 6.02 -3.43 -9.28
C GLN A 79 6.02 -3.71 -10.78
N THR A 80 7.18 -3.54 -11.43
CA THR A 80 7.38 -3.99 -12.82
C THR A 80 7.83 -5.44 -12.87
N ASN A 81 8.77 -5.82 -12.00
CA ASN A 81 9.21 -7.19 -11.81
C ASN A 81 8.60 -7.72 -10.51
N PRO A 82 8.05 -8.96 -10.49
CA PRO A 82 7.51 -9.50 -9.26
C PRO A 82 8.59 -9.64 -8.17
N ASP A 83 8.31 -9.13 -6.98
CA ASP A 83 9.13 -9.31 -5.77
C ASP A 83 8.46 -10.34 -4.85
N LYS A 84 9.17 -11.46 -4.59
CA LYS A 84 8.68 -12.56 -3.75
C LYS A 84 8.36 -12.11 -2.32
N PHE A 85 9.04 -11.08 -1.82
CA PHE A 85 8.92 -10.62 -0.44
C PHE A 85 7.99 -9.42 -0.28
N MET A 86 7.19 -9.07 -1.30
CA MET A 86 6.23 -7.96 -1.21
C MET A 86 5.32 -8.02 0.03
N PRO A 87 4.78 -9.17 0.45
CA PRO A 87 4.01 -9.24 1.70
C PRO A 87 4.76 -8.81 2.95
N LEU A 88 6.05 -9.14 3.07
CA LEU A 88 6.88 -8.68 4.20
C LEU A 88 7.14 -7.18 4.14
N ARG A 89 7.34 -6.62 2.93
CA ARG A 89 7.56 -5.17 2.74
C ARG A 89 6.31 -4.38 3.11
N VAL A 90 5.16 -4.75 2.56
CA VAL A 90 3.88 -4.10 2.85
C VAL A 90 3.54 -4.20 4.34
N MET A 91 3.71 -5.38 4.95
CA MET A 91 3.54 -5.54 6.39
C MET A 91 4.44 -4.60 7.20
N GLY A 92 5.71 -4.46 6.79
CA GLY A 92 6.65 -3.53 7.43
C GLY A 92 6.18 -2.09 7.34
N TYR A 93 5.72 -1.65 6.17
CA TYR A 93 5.20 -0.29 6.01
C TYR A 93 3.92 -0.03 6.80
N ASP A 94 2.98 -0.97 6.81
CA ASP A 94 1.70 -0.84 7.50
C ASP A 94 1.93 -0.85 9.02
N GLY A 95 2.76 -1.77 9.50
CA GLY A 95 3.15 -1.85 10.91
C GLY A 95 3.90 -0.62 11.42
N LEU A 96 4.78 -0.04 10.60
CA LEU A 96 5.48 1.21 10.94
C LEU A 96 4.50 2.37 11.13
N GLU A 97 3.51 2.48 10.24
CA GLU A 97 2.50 3.53 10.34
C GLU A 97 1.63 3.35 11.60
N TYR A 98 1.18 2.13 11.89
CA TYR A 98 0.45 1.87 13.14
C TYR A 98 1.30 2.15 14.39
N THR A 99 2.61 1.85 14.33
CA THR A 99 3.56 2.20 15.40
C THR A 99 3.67 3.73 15.57
N ARG A 100 3.61 4.49 14.47
CA ARG A 100 3.59 5.95 14.52
C ARG A 100 2.32 6.48 15.20
N GLN A 101 1.15 5.91 14.86
CA GLN A 101 -0.13 6.35 15.41
C GLN A 101 -0.23 6.21 16.95
N VAL A 102 0.54 5.32 17.57
CA VAL A 102 0.53 5.10 19.04
C VAL A 102 1.62 5.86 19.80
N ARG A 103 2.39 6.72 19.12
CA ARG A 103 3.40 7.55 19.78
C ARG A 103 2.77 8.59 20.70
N LYS A 104 3.53 9.03 21.71
CA LYS A 104 3.07 9.98 22.72
C LYS A 104 2.60 11.30 22.11
N GLU A 105 3.25 11.73 21.03
CA GLU A 105 2.91 12.94 20.27
C GLU A 105 1.52 12.83 19.62
N CYS A 106 1.07 11.62 19.29
CA CYS A 106 -0.24 11.32 18.72
C CYS A 106 -1.28 10.89 19.79
N ASN A 107 -1.00 11.13 21.07
CA ASN A 107 -1.96 10.84 22.14
C ASN A 107 -3.20 11.73 22.01
N GLY A 108 -4.39 11.12 22.05
CA GLY A 108 -5.66 11.82 21.84
C GLY A 108 -6.08 11.93 20.37
N GLU A 109 -5.19 11.61 19.42
CA GLU A 109 -5.56 11.48 18.00
C GLU A 109 -6.30 10.16 17.76
N SER A 110 -7.37 10.23 16.96
CA SER A 110 -8.12 9.05 16.52
C SER A 110 -7.24 8.15 15.66
N LYS A 111 -7.34 6.84 15.89
CA LYS A 111 -6.62 5.84 15.10
C LYS A 111 -7.36 5.60 13.78
N TYR A 112 -6.59 5.32 12.74
CA TYR A 112 -7.10 5.12 11.39
C TYR A 112 -6.49 3.86 10.78
N PRO A 113 -7.22 3.15 9.88
CA PRO A 113 -6.63 2.03 9.20
C PRO A 113 -5.65 2.46 8.13
N VAL A 114 -4.77 1.53 7.80
CA VAL A 114 -3.79 1.65 6.74
C VAL A 114 -4.13 0.62 5.67
N ILE A 115 -4.24 1.06 4.42
CA ILE A 115 -4.52 0.20 3.27
C ILE A 115 -3.41 0.43 2.25
N THR A 116 -2.73 -0.64 1.87
CA THR A 116 -1.71 -0.61 0.82
C THR A 116 -2.20 -1.38 -0.40
N LEU A 117 -2.16 -0.72 -1.56
CA LEU A 117 -2.41 -1.29 -2.87
C LEU A 117 -1.07 -1.51 -3.57
N VAL A 118 -0.85 -2.73 -4.06
CA VAL A 118 0.33 -3.05 -4.86
C VAL A 118 -0.11 -3.15 -6.32
N LEU A 119 0.36 -2.24 -7.16
CA LEU A 119 0.06 -2.20 -8.58
C LEU A 119 1.16 -2.96 -9.33
N TYR A 120 0.82 -4.14 -9.83
CA TYR A 120 1.70 -4.91 -10.70
C TYR A 120 1.49 -4.50 -12.15
N LEU A 121 2.52 -3.87 -12.72
CA LEU A 121 2.53 -3.27 -14.06
C LEU A 121 3.25 -4.14 -15.10
N GLY A 122 3.69 -5.34 -14.70
CA GLY A 122 4.24 -6.32 -15.63
C GLY A 122 3.16 -6.78 -16.62
N TYR A 123 3.51 -6.72 -17.91
CA TYR A 123 2.59 -7.04 -19.01
C TYR A 123 3.04 -8.28 -19.80
N ASP A 124 4.27 -8.75 -19.59
CA ASP A 124 4.83 -9.93 -20.24
C ASP A 124 4.38 -11.23 -19.57
N LYS A 125 4.21 -11.19 -18.24
CA LYS A 125 3.76 -12.33 -17.41
C LYS A 125 2.83 -11.87 -16.30
N LYS A 126 2.00 -12.77 -15.81
CA LYS A 126 1.20 -12.57 -14.60
C LYS A 126 2.06 -12.68 -13.34
N TRP A 127 1.57 -12.17 -12.22
CA TRP A 127 2.22 -12.34 -10.93
C TRP A 127 2.29 -13.83 -10.53
N THR A 128 3.48 -14.30 -10.15
CA THR A 128 3.72 -15.73 -9.84
C THR A 128 4.13 -16.01 -8.41
N TYR A 129 4.40 -14.98 -7.60
CA TYR A 129 4.80 -15.16 -6.21
C TYR A 129 3.60 -15.19 -5.25
N PRO A 130 3.78 -15.71 -4.03
CA PRO A 130 2.77 -15.63 -2.99
C PRO A 130 2.29 -14.20 -2.72
N LYS A 131 1.00 -14.06 -2.36
CA LYS A 131 0.35 -12.78 -2.02
C LYS A 131 0.06 -12.67 -0.51
N ASN A 132 0.63 -13.57 0.30
CA ASN A 132 0.46 -13.63 1.75
C ASN A 132 1.70 -14.26 2.43
N LEU A 133 1.78 -14.17 3.76
CA LEU A 133 2.93 -14.68 4.51
C LEU A 133 3.03 -16.20 4.53
N PHE A 134 1.90 -16.91 4.62
CA PHE A 134 1.91 -18.38 4.65
C PHE A 134 2.51 -18.99 3.39
N GLY A 135 2.39 -18.32 2.23
CA GLY A 135 3.05 -18.80 1.01
C GLY A 135 4.55 -18.48 0.93
N ILE A 136 5.06 -17.58 1.78
CA ILE A 136 6.47 -17.15 1.80
C ILE A 136 7.27 -17.89 2.86
N LEU A 137 6.66 -18.05 4.04
CA LEU A 137 7.29 -18.63 5.21
C LEU A 137 7.14 -20.15 5.20
N ASP A 138 8.20 -20.83 5.61
CA ASP A 138 8.14 -22.24 5.95
C ASP A 138 7.66 -22.36 7.41
N ILE A 139 6.38 -22.70 7.60
CA ILE A 139 5.72 -22.74 8.91
C ILE A 139 5.19 -24.15 9.15
N ASP A 140 5.56 -24.73 10.30
CA ASP A 140 4.98 -25.97 10.78
C ASP A 140 3.45 -25.85 10.92
N GLU A 141 2.70 -26.88 10.53
CA GLU A 141 1.23 -26.92 10.64
C GLU A 141 0.76 -26.68 12.09
N GLU A 142 1.50 -27.17 13.09
CA GLU A 142 1.19 -26.96 14.50
C GLU A 142 1.36 -25.49 14.93
N LEU A 143 2.21 -24.74 14.24
CA LEU A 143 2.49 -23.33 14.52
C LEU A 143 1.57 -22.37 13.76
N LYS A 144 0.96 -22.79 12.65
CA LYS A 144 0.08 -21.93 11.82
C LYS A 144 -1.02 -21.21 12.60
N PRO A 145 -1.71 -21.80 13.60
CA PRO A 145 -2.72 -21.09 14.38
C PRO A 145 -2.19 -19.88 15.18
N TYR A 146 -0.87 -19.80 15.39
CA TYR A 146 -0.21 -18.74 16.14
C TYR A 146 0.45 -17.68 15.24
N VAL A 147 0.50 -17.91 13.93
CA VAL A 147 1.09 -16.97 12.96
C VAL A 147 -0.02 -16.26 12.19
N ASN A 148 0.04 -14.93 12.14
CA ASN A 148 -0.91 -14.14 11.35
C ASN A 148 -0.56 -14.23 9.85
N ASP A 149 -1.49 -14.69 9.02
CA ASP A 149 -1.32 -14.70 7.56
C ASP A 149 -1.59 -13.32 6.95
N TYR A 150 -0.58 -12.44 6.99
CA TYR A 150 -0.69 -11.10 6.42
C TYR A 150 -0.84 -11.17 4.90
N LYS A 151 -1.93 -10.61 4.36
CA LYS A 151 -2.27 -10.63 2.93
C LYS A 151 -2.15 -9.23 2.32
N ILE A 152 -1.59 -9.13 1.12
CA ILE A 152 -1.50 -7.87 0.37
C ILE A 152 -2.65 -7.68 -0.62
N ASN A 153 -2.98 -6.42 -0.91
CA ASN A 153 -3.93 -6.05 -1.97
C ASN A 153 -3.17 -5.84 -3.29
N LEU A 154 -2.85 -6.93 -4.00
CA LEU A 154 -2.16 -6.88 -5.28
C LEU A 154 -3.14 -6.83 -6.45
N PHE A 155 -2.99 -5.83 -7.33
CA PHE A 155 -3.76 -5.66 -8.55
C PHE A 155 -2.83 -5.78 -9.77
N GLU A 156 -3.14 -6.71 -10.67
CA GLU A 156 -2.37 -6.94 -11.89
C GLU A 156 -2.94 -6.07 -13.01
N ILE A 157 -2.44 -4.83 -13.15
CA ILE A 157 -3.06 -3.78 -13.95
C ILE A 157 -3.21 -4.16 -15.42
N ALA A 158 -2.22 -4.82 -16.00
CA ALA A 158 -2.26 -5.30 -17.38
C ALA A 158 -3.29 -6.41 -17.62
N TYR A 159 -3.83 -7.00 -16.55
CA TYR A 159 -4.75 -8.14 -16.58
C TYR A 159 -6.04 -7.88 -15.81
N LEU A 160 -6.36 -6.61 -15.49
CA LEU A 160 -7.64 -6.25 -14.89
C LEU A 160 -8.78 -6.57 -15.87
N ASP A 161 -9.89 -7.07 -15.32
CA ASP A 161 -11.08 -7.35 -16.12
C ASP A 161 -11.65 -6.04 -16.68
N ARG A 162 -12.11 -6.08 -17.93
CA ARG A 162 -12.66 -4.90 -18.62
C ARG A 162 -13.93 -4.34 -17.98
N GLU A 163 -14.58 -5.09 -17.10
CA GLU A 163 -15.74 -4.62 -16.33
C GLU A 163 -15.35 -3.77 -15.11
N ILE A 164 -14.07 -3.83 -14.71
CA ILE A 164 -13.51 -3.00 -13.64
C ILE A 164 -13.05 -1.63 -14.17
N ILE A 165 -12.79 -1.51 -15.48
CA ILE A 165 -12.25 -0.33 -16.17
C ILE A 165 -13.38 0.46 -16.86
#